data_AF-A0A7S3FZK9-F1
#
_entry.id   AF-A0A7S3FZK9-F1
#
_cell.length_a   1.000
_cell.length_b   1.000
_cell.length_c   1.000
_cell.angle_alpha   90.00
_cell.angle_beta   90.00
_cell.angle_gamma   90.00
#
_symmetry.space_group_name_H-M   'P 1'
#
loop_
_entity.id
_entity.type
_entity.pdbx_description
1 polymer ?
#
loop_
_entity_poly.entity_id
_entity_poly.type
_entity_poly.pdbx_seq_one_letter_code
_entity_poly.pdbx_strand_id
1 'polypeptide(L)'
;KRSLGPFQLIAYGVGSSVGAGIFVTTGVIAKESTGPALFLSYILASIAAAISGLCYAEFSSRVPVAGSAYMYTYVAIGELFAWIVGWNLSLEYALSASAQARGWSG
;
A
#
# COMPACT_ATOMS: atom_id res chain seq x y z
N LYS A 1 -8.64 -22.42 9.66
CA LYS A 1 -10.12 -22.36 9.48
C LYS A 1 -10.44 -20.99 8.88
N ARG A 2 -11.12 -20.89 7.73
CA ARG A 2 -11.48 -19.59 7.13
C ARG A 2 -12.63 -18.99 7.94
N SER A 3 -12.35 -18.01 8.79
CA SER A 3 -13.32 -17.38 9.70
C SER A 3 -13.57 -15.91 9.40
N LEU A 4 -12.88 -15.34 8.41
CA LEU A 4 -12.98 -13.93 8.04
C LEU A 4 -14.13 -13.72 7.05
N GLY A 5 -15.13 -12.94 7.47
CA GLY A 5 -16.19 -12.46 6.59
C GLY A 5 -15.75 -11.29 5.71
N PRO A 6 -16.51 -10.93 4.67
CA PRO A 6 -16.18 -9.84 3.75
C PRO A 6 -16.00 -8.50 4.46
N PHE A 7 -16.86 -8.20 5.44
CA PHE A 7 -16.75 -6.97 6.24
C PHE A 7 -15.45 -6.90 7.06
N GLN A 8 -15.02 -8.03 7.63
CA GLN A 8 -13.78 -8.09 8.41
C GLN A 8 -12.55 -7.92 7.52
N LEU A 9 -12.58 -8.44 6.28
CA LEU A 9 -11.51 -8.23 5.30
C LEU A 9 -11.40 -6.77 4.86
N ILE A 10 -12.53 -6.11 4.61
CA ILE A 10 -12.56 -4.68 4.28
C ILE A 10 -12.03 -3.86 5.45
N ALA A 11 -12.51 -4.11 6.67
CA ALA A 11 -12.04 -3.44 7.87
C ALA A 11 -10.53 -3.62 8.09
N TYR A 12 -10.01 -4.83 7.84
CA TYR A 12 -8.57 -5.11 7.88
C TYR A 12 -7.79 -4.33 6.80
N GLY A 13 -8.31 -4.26 5.57
CA GLY A 13 -7.69 -3.49 4.48
C GLY A 13 -7.62 -2.00 4.79
N VAL A 14 -8.70 -1.42 5.30
CA VAL A 14 -8.72 0.00 5.72
C VAL A 14 -7.77 0.24 6.88
N GLY A 15 -7.80 -0.61 7.91
CA GLY A 15 -6.93 -0.48 9.09
C GLY A 15 -5.44 -0.63 8.78
N SER A 16 -5.09 -1.48 7.81
CA SER A 16 -3.69 -1.67 7.38
C SER A 16 -3.18 -0.56 6.45
N SER A 17 -4.08 0.16 5.76
CA SER A 17 -3.70 1.24 4.83
C SER A 17 -3.49 2.59 5.54
N VAL A 18 -4.18 2.85 6.65
CA VAL A 18 -4.06 4.11 7.40
C VAL A 18 -2.83 4.05 8.32
N GLY A 19 -1.78 4.78 7.96
CA GLY A 19 -0.53 4.84 8.72
C GLY A 19 -0.14 6.25 9.20
N ALA A 20 1.00 6.33 9.88
CA ALA A 20 1.54 7.58 10.45
C ALA A 20 1.80 8.69 9.40
N GLY A 21 1.95 8.33 8.13
CA GLY A 21 2.27 9.25 7.04
C GLY A 21 1.23 10.37 6.86
N ILE A 22 -0.06 10.08 7.04
CA ILE A 22 -1.10 11.13 6.95
C ILE A 22 -1.00 12.13 8.10
N PHE A 23 -0.58 11.70 9.30
CA PHE A 23 -0.55 12.58 10.46
C PHE A 23 0.73 13.43 10.52
N VAL A 24 1.86 12.86 10.11
CA VAL A 24 3.16 13.54 10.19
C VAL A 24 3.48 14.30 8.90
N THR A 25 3.36 13.65 7.75
CA THR A 25 3.85 14.19 6.48
C THR A 25 2.94 15.30 5.94
N THR A 26 1.61 15.20 6.14
CA THR A 26 0.65 16.21 5.69
C THR A 26 0.93 17.59 6.32
N GLY A 27 1.26 17.63 7.61
CA GLY A 27 1.57 18.88 8.32
C GLY A 27 2.85 19.56 7.82
N VAL A 28 3.89 18.76 7.55
CA VAL A 28 5.17 19.26 6.99
C VAL A 28 4.97 19.78 5.57
N ILE A 29 4.32 19.01 4.69
CA ILE A 29 4.10 19.42 3.29
C ILE A 29 3.16 20.62 3.19
N ALA A 30 2.11 20.68 4.02
CA ALA A 30 1.20 21.83 4.06
C ALA A 30 1.93 23.13 4.45
N LYS A 31 2.89 23.05 5.37
CA LYS A 31 3.67 24.20 5.85
C LYS A 31 4.75 24.64 4.87
N GLU A 32 5.46 23.72 4.21
CA GLU A 32 6.66 24.05 3.42
C GLU A 32 6.43 24.15 1.90
N SER A 33 5.49 23.42 1.29
CA SER A 33 5.50 23.23 -0.17
C SER A 33 4.25 23.65 -0.93
N THR A 34 3.04 23.57 -0.36
CA THR A 34 1.83 23.57 -1.23
C THR A 34 0.62 24.34 -0.70
N GLY A 35 0.53 24.62 0.61
CA GLY A 35 -0.64 25.28 1.18
C GLY A 35 -1.96 24.54 0.85
N PRO A 36 -3.08 25.22 0.56
CA PRO A 36 -4.37 24.57 0.31
C PRO A 36 -4.42 23.68 -0.96
N ALA A 37 -3.43 23.78 -1.87
CA ALA A 37 -3.38 22.93 -3.06
C ALA A 37 -2.99 21.46 -2.77
N LEU A 38 -2.58 21.14 -1.54
CA LEU A 38 -2.26 19.77 -1.11
C LEU A 38 -3.44 18.80 -1.33
N PHE A 39 -4.67 19.30 -1.19
CA PHE A 39 -5.88 18.53 -1.43
C PHE A 39 -5.99 18.03 -2.88
N LEU A 40 -5.59 18.83 -3.87
CA LEU A 40 -5.60 18.43 -5.29
C LEU A 40 -4.60 17.29 -5.54
N SER A 41 -3.42 17.35 -4.94
CA SER A 41 -2.43 16.26 -5.02
C SER A 41 -2.95 14.96 -4.41
N TYR A 42 -3.65 15.03 -3.27
CA TYR A 42 -4.28 13.86 -2.66
C TYR A 42 -5.39 13.26 -3.51
N ILE A 43 -6.23 14.08 -4.16
CA ILE A 43 -7.25 13.58 -5.10
C ILE A 43 -6.58 12.81 -6.23
N LEU A 44 -5.56 13.40 -6.87
CA LEU A 44 -4.88 12.75 -7.99
C LEU A 44 -4.23 11.42 -7.55
N ALA A 45 -3.55 11.42 -6.40
CA ALA A 45 -2.96 10.21 -5.82
C ALA A 45 -4.03 9.15 -5.50
N SER A 46 -5.19 9.55 -4.96
CA SER A 46 -6.28 8.61 -4.66
C SER A 46 -6.88 7.98 -5.91
N ILE A 47 -6.97 8.71 -7.03
CA ILE A 47 -7.46 8.16 -8.30
C ILE A 47 -6.46 7.12 -8.83
N ALA A 48 -5.16 7.44 -8.81
CA ALA A 48 -4.12 6.49 -9.21
C ALA A 48 -4.10 5.23 -8.32
N ALA A 49 -4.27 5.40 -7.01
CA ALA A 49 -4.39 4.29 -6.06
C ALA A 49 -5.65 3.45 -6.28
N ALA A 50 -6.80 4.07 -6.61
CA ALA A 50 -8.04 3.37 -6.91
C ALA A 50 -7.92 2.49 -8.17
N ILE A 51 -7.30 3.01 -9.23
CA ILE A 51 -7.03 2.25 -10.45
C ILE A 51 -6.11 1.07 -10.15
N SER A 52 -5.02 1.30 -9.40
CA SER A 52 -4.12 0.23 -8.98
C SER A 52 -4.85 -0.82 -8.14
N GLY A 53 -5.71 -0.40 -7.21
CA GLY A 53 -6.54 -1.27 -6.39
C GLY A 53 -7.49 -2.15 -7.21
N LEU A 54 -8.07 -1.63 -8.29
CA LEU A 54 -8.89 -2.41 -9.22
C LEU A 54 -8.08 -3.49 -9.95
N CYS A 55 -6.87 -3.17 -10.40
CA CYS A 55 -5.96 -4.16 -11.00
C CYS A 55 -5.60 -5.27 -10.00
N TYR A 56 -5.29 -4.92 -8.76
CA TYR A 56 -5.01 -5.90 -7.71
C TYR A 56 -6.24 -6.73 -7.32
N ALA A 57 -7.44 -6.14 -7.35
CA ALA A 57 -8.69 -6.88 -7.12
C ALA A 57 -8.93 -7.93 -8.22
N GLU A 58 -8.64 -7.59 -9.49
CA GLU A 58 -8.71 -8.53 -10.60
C GLU A 58 -7.73 -9.70 -10.40
N PHE A 59 -6.48 -9.42 -10.06
CA PHE A 59 -5.49 -10.47 -9.76
C PHE A 59 -5.89 -11.34 -8.57
N SER A 60 -6.38 -10.74 -7.48
CA SER A 60 -6.83 -11.49 -6.30
C SER A 60 -8.03 -12.39 -6.59
N SER A 61 -8.88 -12.03 -7.55
CA SER A 61 -10.02 -12.85 -7.98
C SER A 61 -9.60 -14.04 -8.85
N ARG A 62 -8.58 -13.86 -9.71
CA ARG A 62 -8.06 -14.91 -10.59
C ARG A 62 -7.13 -15.89 -9.88
N VAL A 63 -6.42 -15.42 -8.86
CA VAL A 63 -5.34 -16.16 -8.18
C VAL A 63 -5.62 -16.18 -6.68
N PRO A 64 -6.54 -17.04 -6.19
CA PRO A 64 -7.01 -17.05 -4.79
C PRO A 64 -6.04 -17.78 -3.84
N VAL A 65 -4.74 -17.55 -4.02
CA VAL A 65 -3.68 -18.04 -3.14
C VAL A 65 -3.25 -16.93 -2.19
N ALA A 66 -2.84 -17.29 -0.98
CA ALA A 66 -2.31 -16.32 -0.02
C ALA A 66 -0.96 -15.80 -0.56
N GLY A 67 -0.97 -14.62 -1.17
CA GLY A 67 0.21 -13.99 -1.75
C GLY A 67 -0.01 -12.50 -2.03
N SER A 68 1.08 -11.73 -1.94
CA SER A 68 1.12 -10.30 -2.32
C SER A 68 1.70 -10.15 -3.73
N ALA A 69 2.20 -8.96 -4.09
CA ALA A 69 2.76 -8.63 -5.41
C ALA A 69 3.73 -9.69 -5.96
N TYR A 70 4.60 -10.25 -5.10
CA TYR A 70 5.50 -11.36 -5.44
C TYR A 70 4.79 -12.53 -6.14
N MET A 71 3.69 -13.00 -5.56
CA MET A 71 2.97 -14.17 -6.08
C MET A 71 2.25 -13.84 -7.38
N TYR A 72 1.70 -12.63 -7.51
CA TYR A 72 1.07 -12.18 -8.74
C TYR A 72 2.09 -12.04 -9.88
N THR A 73 3.28 -11.50 -9.61
CA THR A 73 4.37 -11.44 -10.58
C THR A 73 4.90 -12.82 -10.95
N TYR A 74 4.99 -13.74 -9.97
CA TYR A 74 5.41 -15.13 -10.22
C TYR A 74 4.46 -15.83 -11.18
N VAL A 75 3.15 -15.67 -10.97
CA VAL A 75 2.12 -16.29 -11.82
C VAL A 75 2.03 -15.63 -13.20
N ALA A 76 2.26 -14.31 -13.30
CA ALA A 76 2.10 -13.58 -14.56
C ALA A 76 3.35 -13.57 -15.47
N ILE A 77 4.57 -13.46 -14.89
CA ILE A 77 5.79 -13.09 -15.63
C ILE A 77 6.96 -14.06 -15.35
N GLY A 78 6.88 -14.87 -14.29
CA GLY A 78 7.86 -15.90 -13.96
C GLY A 78 8.82 -15.54 -12.83
N GLU A 79 9.73 -16.47 -12.54
CA GLU A 79 10.50 -16.53 -11.28
C GLU A 79 11.51 -15.40 -11.10
N LEU A 80 12.23 -14.98 -12.15
CA LEU A 80 13.26 -13.95 -12.03
C LEU A 80 12.66 -12.59 -11.63
N PHE A 81 11.57 -12.18 -12.28
CA PHE A 81 10.89 -10.93 -11.96
C PHE A 81 10.21 -10.99 -10.60
N ALA A 82 9.64 -12.15 -10.24
CA ALA A 82 9.10 -12.35 -8.91
C ALA A 82 10.18 -12.20 -7.83
N TRP A 83 11.36 -12.80 -8.03
CA TRP A 83 12.49 -12.69 -7.10
C TRP A 83 12.93 -11.23 -6.88
N ILE A 84 13.03 -10.44 -7.94
CA ILE A 84 13.36 -9.00 -7.85
C ILE A 84 12.27 -8.26 -7.05
N VAL A 85 11.00 -8.52 -7.34
CA VAL A 85 9.87 -7.91 -6.61
C VAL A 85 9.87 -8.31 -5.14
N GLY A 86 10.21 -9.56 -4.82
CA GLY A 86 10.31 -10.05 -3.44
C GLY A 86 11.36 -9.30 -2.61
N TRP A 87 12.54 -9.06 -3.19
CA TRP A 87 13.58 -8.25 -2.56
C TRP A 87 13.18 -6.78 -2.41
N ASN A 88 12.57 -6.21 -3.44
CA ASN A 88 12.07 -4.84 -3.40
C ASN A 88 11.02 -4.66 -2.30
N LEU A 89 10.07 -5.59 -2.19
CA LEU A 89 9.03 -5.58 -1.18
C LEU A 89 9.60 -5.70 0.25
N SER A 90 10.64 -6.51 0.43
CA SER A 90 11.34 -6.64 1.73
C SER A 90 11.99 -5.32 2.16
N LEU A 91 12.64 -4.62 1.22
CA LEU A 91 13.23 -3.31 1.46
C LEU A 91 12.16 -2.24 1.72
N GLU A 92 11.07 -2.26 0.97
CA GLU A 92 9.94 -1.35 1.13
C GLU A 92 9.32 -1.47 2.53
N TYR A 93 9.05 -2.68 3.00
CA TYR A 93 8.51 -2.88 4.35
C TYR A 93 9.49 -2.46 5.45
N ALA A 94 10.80 -2.71 5.28
CA ALA A 94 11.81 -2.26 6.24
C ALA A 94 11.87 -0.72 6.31
N LEU A 95 11.88 -0.05 5.16
CA LEU A 95 11.86 1.41 5.08
C LEU A 95 10.55 1.98 5.66
N SER A 96 9.41 1.39 5.32
CA SER A 96 8.10 1.82 5.84
C SER A 96 8.03 1.69 7.37
N ALA A 97 8.50 0.58 7.94
CA ALA A 97 8.56 0.40 9.39
C ALA A 97 9.49 1.43 10.05
N SER A 98 10.67 1.68 9.47
CA SER A 98 11.61 2.69 9.99
C SER A 98 11.07 4.12 9.90
N ALA A 99 10.38 4.46 8.79
CA ALA A 99 9.76 5.77 8.58
C ALA A 99 8.61 6.00 9.57
N GLN A 100 7.80 4.97 9.82
CA GLN A 100 6.77 5.03 10.86
C GLN A 100 7.41 5.22 12.23
N ALA A 101 8.38 4.40 12.63
CA ALA A 101 9.07 4.54 13.92
C ALA A 101 9.64 5.95 14.14
N ARG A 102 10.26 6.55 13.10
CA ARG A 102 10.70 7.95 13.12
C ARG A 102 9.55 8.93 13.34
N GLY A 103 8.43 8.73 12.63
CA GLY A 103 7.26 9.59 12.72
C GLY A 103 6.62 9.64 14.12
N TRP A 104 6.70 8.54 14.88
CA TRP A 104 6.21 8.47 16.28
C TRP A 104 7.26 8.87 17.33
N SER A 105 8.54 8.93 16.96
CA SER A 105 9.63 9.27 17.88
C SER A 105 9.82 10.77 18.11
N GLY A 106 9.06 11.61 17.40
CA GLY A 106 9.08 13.07 17.50
C GLY A 106 7.91 13.62 18.31
#